data_AF-A0A5C1Y7B1-F1
#
_entry.id   AF-A0A5C1Y7B1-F1
#
_cell.length_a   1.000
_cell.length_b   1.000
_cell.length_c   1.000
_cell.angle_alpha   90.00
_cell.angle_beta   90.00
_cell.angle_gamma   90.00
#
_symmetry.space_group_name_H-M   'P 1'
#
loop_
_entity.id
_entity.type
_entity.pdbx_description
1 polymer ?
#
loop_
_entity_poly.entity_id
_entity_poly.type
_entity_poly.pdbx_seq_one_letter_code
_entity_poly.pdbx_strand_id
1 'polypeptide(L)'
;MSERTPHPERVVGVFVAVSWAAVVFAVFGVLAVLLDRDPVDHPVGPLYGVAAIGVSVVVVYLGIVLTVPARRPWLGAITTAAGVYLAIVGLAALVDLSLAVAQAGSPFAAVAAVLAAAPPIVCWAVLHPARRARPGRAPR
;
A
#
# COMPACT_ATOMS: atom_id res chain seq x y z
N MET A 1 24.02 24.06 10.82
CA MET A 1 22.93 23.11 11.15
C MET A 1 21.94 23.13 10.00
N SER A 2 21.87 22.09 9.16
CA SER A 2 20.87 22.03 8.08
C SER A 2 19.47 22.00 8.70
N GLU A 3 18.68 23.05 8.49
CA GLU A 3 17.24 23.02 8.73
C GLU A 3 16.67 21.86 7.91
N ARG A 4 16.27 20.77 8.57
CA ARG A 4 15.52 19.70 7.91
C ARG A 4 14.17 20.30 7.51
N THR A 5 13.95 20.45 6.22
CA THR A 5 12.64 20.80 5.67
C THR A 5 11.63 19.79 6.23
N PRO A 6 10.55 20.22 6.90
CA PRO A 6 9.57 19.27 7.44
C PRO A 6 8.92 18.50 6.29
N HIS A 7 8.99 17.16 6.35
CA HIS A 7 8.38 16.23 5.40
C HIS A 7 7.17 15.54 6.04
N PRO A 8 6.05 16.26 6.28
CA PRO A 8 4.88 15.73 6.98
C PRO A 8 4.29 14.50 6.27
N GLU A 9 4.47 14.40 4.94
CA GLU A 9 4.04 13.25 4.15
C GLU A 9 4.64 11.91 4.61
N ARG A 10 5.82 11.92 5.25
CA ARG A 10 6.46 10.68 5.70
C ARG A 10 5.76 10.12 6.93
N VAL A 11 5.45 10.98 7.90
CA VAL A 11 4.76 10.56 9.13
C VAL A 11 3.32 10.18 8.83
N VAL A 12 2.61 11.02 8.05
CA VAL A 12 1.25 10.71 7.59
C VAL A 12 1.25 9.44 6.75
N GLY A 13 2.23 9.27 5.88
CA GLY A 13 2.37 8.08 5.03
C GLY A 13 2.48 6.79 5.83
N VAL A 14 3.28 6.77 6.91
CA VAL A 14 3.37 5.58 7.80
C VAL A 14 2.02 5.26 8.42
N PHE A 15 1.36 6.26 9.02
CA PHE A 15 0.06 6.07 9.67
C PHE A 15 -1.01 5.56 8.69
N VAL A 16 -1.08 6.15 7.49
CA VAL A 16 -2.02 5.73 6.44
C VAL A 16 -1.69 4.33 5.92
N ALA A 17 -0.42 3.98 5.72
CA ALA A 17 -0.04 2.65 5.26
C ALA A 17 -0.39 1.55 6.29
N VAL A 18 -0.19 1.82 7.58
CA VAL A 18 -0.62 0.92 8.66
C VAL A 18 -2.14 0.83 8.72
N SER A 19 -2.84 1.95 8.59
CA SER A 19 -4.31 1.97 8.56
C SER A 19 -4.86 1.19 7.37
N TRP A 20 -4.21 1.27 6.20
CA TRP A 20 -4.53 0.46 5.03
C TRP A 20 -4.42 -1.04 5.34
N ALA A 21 -3.35 -1.48 6.02
CA ALA A 21 -3.21 -2.89 6.39
C ALA A 21 -4.34 -3.36 7.33
N ALA A 22 -4.74 -2.53 8.29
CA ALA A 22 -5.87 -2.83 9.18
C ALA A 22 -7.19 -2.94 8.39
N VAL A 23 -7.43 -2.05 7.42
CA VAL A 23 -8.59 -2.11 6.53
C VAL A 23 -8.57 -3.38 5.69
N VAL A 24 -7.42 -3.74 5.10
CA VAL A 24 -7.27 -4.98 4.33
C VAL A 24 -7.58 -6.20 5.18
N PHE A 25 -7.08 -6.26 6.42
CA PHE A 25 -7.36 -7.35 7.34
C PHE A 25 -8.87 -7.48 7.64
N ALA A 26 -9.56 -6.37 7.90
CA ALA A 26 -11.00 -6.36 8.10
C ALA A 26 -11.77 -6.82 6.86
N VAL A 27 -11.38 -6.33 5.68
CA VAL A 27 -11.99 -6.71 4.40
C VAL A 27 -11.75 -8.18 4.09
N PHE A 28 -10.58 -8.73 4.43
CA PHE A 28 -10.29 -10.15 4.26
C PHE A 28 -11.17 -11.01 5.16
N GLY A 29 -11.41 -10.61 6.40
CA GLY A 29 -12.35 -11.30 7.28
C GLY A 29 -13.77 -11.35 6.71
N VAL A 30 -14.25 -10.23 6.15
CA VAL A 30 -15.55 -10.18 5.47
C VAL A 30 -15.57 -11.09 4.23
N LEU A 31 -14.55 -11.01 3.37
CA LEU A 31 -14.46 -11.84 2.17
C LEU A 31 -14.38 -13.33 2.50
N ALA A 32 -13.66 -13.71 3.55
CA ALA A 32 -13.52 -15.10 3.95
C ALA A 32 -14.88 -15.71 4.33
N VAL A 33 -15.70 -14.95 5.06
CA VAL A 33 -17.07 -15.36 5.41
C VAL A 33 -17.97 -15.42 4.17
N LEU A 34 -17.89 -14.43 3.27
CA LEU A 34 -18.75 -14.36 2.09
C LEU A 34 -18.43 -15.43 1.04
N LEU A 35 -17.16 -15.81 0.92
CA LEU A 35 -16.67 -16.74 -0.09
C LEU A 35 -16.50 -18.17 0.45
N ASP A 36 -16.74 -18.38 1.76
CA ASP A 36 -16.49 -19.64 2.47
C ASP A 36 -15.09 -20.21 2.18
N ARG A 37 -14.09 -19.32 2.24
CA ARG A 37 -12.72 -19.62 1.78
C ARG A 37 -11.70 -18.78 2.54
N ASP A 38 -10.55 -19.37 2.86
CA ASP A 38 -9.48 -18.64 3.53
C ASP A 38 -8.64 -17.80 2.54
N PRO A 39 -8.01 -16.71 3.01
CA PRO A 39 -7.11 -15.91 2.16
C PRO A 39 -5.92 -16.72 1.61
N VAL A 40 -5.53 -17.78 2.34
CA VAL A 40 -4.44 -18.69 1.99
C VAL A 40 -4.86 -20.12 2.33
N ASP A 41 -5.33 -20.88 1.34
CA ASP A 41 -5.75 -22.29 1.54
C ASP A 41 -4.60 -23.30 1.46
N HIS A 42 -3.35 -22.83 1.40
CA HIS A 42 -2.16 -23.67 1.33
C HIS A 42 -1.51 -23.83 2.70
N PRO A 43 -0.85 -24.98 2.98
CA PRO A 43 -0.14 -25.21 4.24
C PRO A 43 1.15 -24.38 4.28
N VAL A 44 1.02 -23.08 4.49
CA VAL A 44 2.15 -22.15 4.66
C VAL A 44 2.34 -21.82 6.13
N GLY A 45 3.57 -21.48 6.51
CA GLY A 45 3.85 -20.99 7.85
C GLY A 45 3.11 -19.67 8.14
N PRO A 46 2.78 -19.38 9.41
CA PRO A 46 2.04 -18.18 9.81
C PRO A 46 2.76 -16.87 9.46
N LEU A 47 4.07 -16.95 9.21
CA LEU A 47 4.91 -15.81 8.85
C LEU A 47 4.68 -15.30 7.43
N TYR A 48 4.12 -16.11 6.51
CA TYR A 48 3.88 -15.68 5.14
C TYR A 48 2.95 -14.46 5.09
N GLY A 49 1.79 -14.52 5.77
CA GLY A 49 0.84 -13.41 5.79
C GLY A 49 1.43 -12.14 6.39
N VAL A 50 2.23 -12.28 7.46
CA VAL A 50 2.92 -11.16 8.12
C VAL A 50 3.98 -10.54 7.21
N ALA A 51 4.77 -11.36 6.52
CA ALA A 51 5.78 -10.89 5.58
C ALA A 51 5.12 -10.19 4.36
N ALA A 52 4.07 -10.79 3.80
CA ALA A 52 3.32 -10.23 2.69
C ALA A 52 2.73 -8.87 3.02
N ILE A 53 1.98 -8.76 4.13
CA ILE A 53 1.39 -7.49 4.54
C ILE A 53 2.46 -6.46 4.89
N GLY A 54 3.56 -6.88 5.54
CA GLY A 54 4.67 -6.01 5.89
C GLY A 54 5.34 -5.38 4.66
N VAL A 55 5.64 -6.19 3.64
CA VAL A 55 6.20 -5.68 2.37
C VAL A 55 5.18 -4.80 1.64
N SER A 56 3.90 -5.17 1.61
CA SER A 56 2.85 -4.34 0.99
C SER A 56 2.69 -2.99 1.69
N VAL A 57 2.82 -2.91 3.02
CA VAL A 57 2.83 -1.64 3.76
C VAL A 57 3.97 -0.74 3.30
N VAL A 58 5.16 -1.29 3.07
CA VAL A 58 6.29 -0.53 2.52
C VAL A 58 5.98 -0.03 1.12
N VAL A 59 5.39 -0.87 0.25
CA VAL A 59 4.97 -0.45 -1.10
C VAL A 59 3.96 0.70 -1.04
N VAL A 60 2.94 0.61 -0.19
CA VAL A 60 1.94 1.67 0.01
C VAL A 60 2.58 2.96 0.52
N TYR A 61 3.48 2.86 1.51
CA TYR A 61 4.22 4.00 2.03
C TYR A 61 5.05 4.69 0.93
N LEU A 62 5.82 3.92 0.15
CA LEU A 62 6.59 4.46 -0.97
C LEU A 62 5.68 5.08 -2.03
N GLY A 63 4.56 4.43 -2.32
CA GLY A 63 3.49 4.96 -3.16
C GLY A 63 3.05 6.36 -2.73
N ILE A 64 2.73 6.54 -1.45
CA ILE A 64 2.34 7.84 -0.90
C ILE A 64 3.48 8.87 -1.07
N VAL A 65 4.69 8.54 -0.62
CA VAL A 65 5.83 9.47 -0.62
C VAL A 65 6.19 9.94 -2.02
N LEU A 66 6.12 9.04 -3.01
CA LEU A 66 6.41 9.34 -4.42
C LEU A 66 5.26 10.06 -5.12
N THR A 67 4.01 9.79 -4.73
CA THR A 67 2.83 10.36 -5.39
C THR A 67 2.55 11.79 -4.95
N VAL A 68 2.67 12.10 -3.66
CA VAL A 68 2.37 13.43 -3.10
C VAL A 68 3.08 14.60 -3.83
N PRO A 69 4.37 14.53 -4.22
CA PRO A 69 5.02 15.59 -5.01
C PRO A 69 4.63 15.63 -6.50
N ALA A 70 3.96 14.60 -7.03
CA ALA A 70 3.70 14.47 -8.45
C ALA A 70 2.59 15.43 -8.93
N ARG A 71 2.61 15.76 -10.23
CA ARG A 71 1.57 16.60 -10.86
C ARG A 71 0.19 15.93 -10.91
N ARG A 72 0.16 14.60 -10.98
CA ARG A 72 -1.04 13.77 -11.09
C ARG A 72 -0.87 12.51 -10.23
N PRO A 73 -1.91 12.05 -9.52
CA PRO A 73 -1.78 10.91 -8.60
C PRO A 73 -1.86 9.54 -9.30
N TRP A 74 -2.38 9.50 -10.52
CA TRP A 74 -2.79 8.25 -11.18
C TRP A 74 -1.67 7.24 -11.37
N LEU A 75 -0.50 7.68 -11.85
CA LEU A 75 0.63 6.78 -12.04
C LEU A 75 1.06 6.17 -10.70
N GLY A 76 1.13 6.98 -9.65
CA GLY A 76 1.48 6.50 -8.32
C GLY A 76 0.45 5.55 -7.72
N ALA A 77 -0.84 5.80 -7.94
CA ALA A 77 -1.91 4.89 -7.52
C ALA A 77 -1.85 3.54 -8.24
N ILE A 78 -1.67 3.56 -9.57
CA ILE A 78 -1.56 2.35 -10.40
C ILE A 78 -0.32 1.55 -10.02
N THR A 79 0.83 2.20 -9.86
CA THR A 79 2.08 1.50 -9.48
C THR A 79 2.01 0.97 -8.05
N THR A 80 1.31 1.66 -7.14
CA THR A 80 1.10 1.15 -5.77
C THR A 80 0.22 -0.08 -5.77
N ALA A 81 -0.91 -0.06 -6.50
CA ALA A 81 -1.79 -1.22 -6.64
C ALA A 81 -1.05 -2.42 -7.27
N ALA A 82 -0.36 -2.20 -8.40
CA ALA A 82 0.44 -3.21 -9.05
C ALA A 82 1.56 -3.72 -8.14
N GLY A 83 2.23 -2.82 -7.41
CA GLY A 83 3.30 -3.18 -6.48
C GLY A 83 2.81 -4.03 -5.31
N VAL A 84 1.63 -3.77 -4.76
CA VAL A 84 1.03 -4.59 -3.70
C VAL A 84 0.67 -5.97 -4.23
N TYR A 85 0.03 -6.05 -5.41
CA TYR A 85 -0.27 -7.32 -6.05
C TYR A 85 1.01 -8.15 -6.31
N LEU A 86 2.03 -7.53 -6.89
CA LEU A 86 3.32 -8.16 -7.15
C LEU A 86 4.07 -8.54 -5.87
N ALA A 87 3.94 -7.78 -4.78
CA ALA A 87 4.53 -8.14 -3.50
C ALA A 87 3.90 -9.42 -2.95
N ILE A 88 2.57 -9.56 -3.00
CA ILE A 88 1.85 -10.74 -2.53
C ILE A 88 2.23 -11.96 -3.39
N VAL A 89 2.07 -11.86 -4.71
CA VAL A 89 2.34 -12.97 -5.64
C VAL A 89 3.84 -13.31 -5.68
N GLY A 90 4.70 -12.31 -5.63
CA GLY A 90 6.16 -12.49 -5.64
C GLY A 90 6.68 -13.16 -4.38
N LEU A 91 6.19 -12.75 -3.20
CA LEU A 91 6.54 -13.44 -1.95
C LEU A 91 6.00 -14.86 -1.91
N ALA A 92 4.81 -15.10 -2.46
CA ALA A 92 4.28 -16.45 -2.62
C ALA A 92 5.21 -17.31 -3.49
N ALA A 93 5.72 -16.77 -4.60
CA ALA A 93 6.66 -17.48 -5.49
C ALA A 93 8.00 -17.82 -4.83
N LEU A 94 8.44 -17.04 -3.83
CA LEU A 94 9.62 -17.35 -3.04
C LEU A 94 9.40 -18.52 -2.06
N VAL A 95 8.15 -18.79 -1.69
CA VAL A 95 7.77 -19.93 -0.83
C VAL A 95 7.50 -21.15 -1.68
N ASP A 96 6.59 -21.04 -2.66
CA ASP A 96 6.18 -22.13 -3.56
C ASP A 96 5.52 -21.54 -4.83
N LEU A 97 5.88 -22.05 -6.00
CA LEU A 97 5.30 -21.58 -7.28
C LEU A 97 3.79 -21.88 -7.39
N SER A 98 3.32 -23.01 -6.82
CA SER A 98 1.89 -23.34 -6.77
C SER A 98 1.09 -22.33 -5.94
N LEU A 99 1.67 -21.87 -4.82
CA LEU A 99 1.11 -20.80 -3.99
C LEU A 99 1.05 -19.49 -4.78
N ALA A 100 2.08 -19.16 -5.56
CA ALA A 100 2.08 -17.95 -6.39
C ALA A 100 0.92 -17.93 -7.38
N VAL A 101 0.67 -19.06 -8.05
CA VAL A 101 -0.46 -19.21 -8.99
C VAL A 101 -1.79 -19.07 -8.26
N ALA A 102 -1.94 -19.70 -7.08
CA ALA A 102 -3.15 -19.59 -6.28
C ALA A 102 -3.41 -18.14 -5.83
N GLN A 103 -2.36 -17.42 -5.41
CA GLN A 103 -2.46 -16.01 -5.02
C GLN A 103 -2.70 -15.07 -6.21
N ALA A 104 -2.15 -15.38 -7.38
CA ALA A 104 -2.39 -14.59 -8.59
C ALA A 104 -3.88 -14.59 -9.00
N GLY A 105 -4.56 -15.73 -8.87
CA GLY A 105 -6.01 -15.85 -9.11
C GLY A 105 -6.89 -15.47 -7.91
N SER A 106 -6.30 -15.07 -6.78
CA SER A 106 -7.03 -14.90 -5.52
C SER A 106 -7.82 -13.59 -5.48
N PRO A 107 -9.12 -13.61 -5.10
CA PRO A 107 -9.88 -12.39 -4.89
C PRO A 107 -9.30 -11.52 -3.77
N PHE A 108 -8.64 -12.13 -2.78
CA PHE A 108 -8.01 -11.43 -1.67
C PHE A 108 -6.83 -10.56 -2.14
N ALA A 109 -5.94 -11.12 -2.97
CA ALA A 109 -4.82 -10.38 -3.53
C ALA A 109 -5.29 -9.22 -4.44
N ALA A 110 -6.32 -9.46 -5.26
CA ALA A 110 -6.91 -8.44 -6.10
C ALA A 110 -7.54 -7.29 -5.29
N VAL A 111 -8.32 -7.61 -4.25
CA VAL A 111 -8.95 -6.58 -3.41
C VAL A 111 -7.91 -5.78 -2.63
N ALA A 112 -6.88 -6.41 -2.07
CA ALA A 112 -5.79 -5.69 -1.41
C ALA A 112 -5.08 -4.72 -2.37
N ALA A 113 -4.80 -5.15 -3.60
CA ALA A 113 -4.21 -4.30 -4.63
C ALA A 113 -5.10 -3.11 -4.99
N VAL A 114 -6.41 -3.32 -5.16
CA VAL A 114 -7.38 -2.24 -5.45
C VAL A 114 -7.43 -1.24 -4.30
N LEU A 115 -7.51 -1.72 -3.05
CA LEU A 115 -7.51 -0.86 -1.86
C LEU A 115 -6.22 -0.05 -1.74
N ALA A 116 -5.08 -0.59 -2.21
CA ALA A 116 -3.79 0.09 -2.18
C ALA A 116 -3.71 1.30 -3.13
N ALA A 117 -4.64 1.46 -4.08
CA ALA A 117 -4.72 2.65 -4.91
C ALA A 117 -5.23 3.89 -4.14
N ALA A 118 -6.03 3.70 -3.08
CA ALA A 118 -6.66 4.79 -2.36
C ALA A 118 -5.68 5.66 -1.56
N PRO A 119 -4.74 5.10 -0.76
CA PRO A 119 -3.78 5.89 0.02
C PRO A 119 -3.01 6.98 -0.74
N PRO A 120 -2.35 6.70 -1.89
CA PRO A 120 -1.62 7.72 -2.62
C PRO A 120 -2.54 8.80 -3.21
N ILE A 121 -3.76 8.45 -3.63
CA ILE A 121 -4.75 9.42 -4.15
C ILE A 121 -5.22 10.35 -3.04
N VAL A 122 -5.63 9.81 -1.90
CA VAL A 122 -6.15 10.59 -0.77
C VAL A 122 -5.05 11.49 -0.20
N CYS A 123 -3.85 10.96 0.03
CA CYS A 123 -2.73 11.75 0.52
C CYS A 123 -2.34 12.86 -0.46
N TRP A 124 -2.34 12.58 -1.76
CA TRP A 124 -2.10 13.60 -2.77
C TRP A 124 -3.17 14.69 -2.71
N ALA A 125 -4.45 14.33 -2.70
CA ALA A 125 -5.55 15.31 -2.67
C ALA A 125 -5.49 16.24 -1.44
N VAL A 126 -5.09 15.71 -0.28
CA VAL A 126 -5.02 16.46 0.98
C VAL A 126 -3.72 17.27 1.10
N LEU A 127 -2.55 16.70 0.78
CA LEU A 127 -1.25 17.30 1.07
C LEU A 127 -0.69 18.16 -0.07
N HIS A 128 -1.06 17.87 -1.32
CA HIS A 128 -0.54 18.59 -2.48
C HIS A 128 -0.98 20.06 -2.56
N PRO A 129 -2.24 20.45 -2.23
CA PRO A 129 -2.62 21.87 -2.18
C PRO A 129 -1.80 22.67 -1.16
N ALA A 130 -1.55 22.11 0.04
CA ALA A 130 -0.74 22.74 1.07
C ALA A 130 0.71 22.98 0.63
N ARG A 131 1.24 22.16 -0.28
CA ARG A 131 2.56 22.36 -0.90
C ARG A 131 2.56 23.50 -1.91
N ARG A 132 1.50 23.62 -2.72
CA ARG A 132 1.35 24.73 -3.68
C ARG A 132 1.15 26.07 -2.98
N ALA A 133 0.48 26.08 -1.83
CA ALA A 133 0.22 27.27 -1.02
C ALA A 133 1.44 27.78 -0.22
N ARG A 134 2.65 27.25 -0.43
CA ARG A 134 3.91 27.84 0.09
C ARG A 134 4.65 28.66 -0.98
N PRO A 135 4.16 29.83 -1.42
CA PRO A 135 5.01 30.83 -2.07
C PRO A 135 5.68 31.69 -0.99
N GLY A 136 7.02 31.77 -1.01
CA GLY A 136 7.76 32.79 -0.26
C GLY A 136 8.11 32.46 1.19
N ARG A 137 9.25 31.80 1.39
CA ARG A 137 10.14 32.18 2.49
C ARG A 137 11.00 33.31 1.93
N ALA A 138 10.53 34.56 2.05
CA ALA A 138 11.36 35.72 1.73
C ALA A 138 12.59 35.72 2.66
N PRO A 139 13.79 36.08 2.17
CA PRO A 139 14.97 36.15 3.01
C PRO A 139 14.78 37.29 4.04
N ARG A 140 15.06 36.99 5.31
CA ARG A 140 15.34 38.01 6.33
C ARG A 140 16.80 38.40 6.25
#